data_AF-A0A2R6GAU7-F1
#
_entry.id   AF-A0A2R6GAU7-F1
#
_cell.length_a   1.000
_cell.length_b   1.000
_cell.length_c   1.000
_cell.angle_alpha   90.00
_cell.angle_beta   90.00
_cell.angle_gamma   90.00
#
_symmetry.space_group_name_H-M   'P 1'
#
loop_
_entity.id
_entity.type
_entity.pdbx_description
1 polymer ?
#
loop_
_entity_poly.entity_id
_entity_poly.type
_entity_poly.pdbx_seq_one_letter_code
_entity_poly.pdbx_strand_id
1 'polypeptide(L)'
;MEYVYAALILNESDEEINEENLTNVLDAAGVDVEESRAKALVAALEDVEIEEAIEQGTAVPAGGAGGGAPAGGADADTEETEEAEEAEDEAEEAEDAGDDEDEDADGEGLGALFG
;
A
#
# COMPACT_ATOMS: atom_id res chain seq x y z
N MET A 1 3.30 3.68 4.62
CA MET A 1 3.01 2.74 3.49
C MET A 1 4.05 2.81 2.37
N GLU A 2 4.91 3.83 2.41
CA GLU A 2 5.96 4.19 1.46
C GLU A 2 6.88 3.01 1.13
N TYR A 3 7.36 2.30 2.16
CA TYR A 3 8.29 1.17 2.00
C TYR A 3 7.67 0.00 1.21
N VAL A 4 6.39 -0.28 1.44
CA VAL A 4 5.66 -1.33 0.72
C VAL A 4 5.49 -0.93 -0.74
N TYR A 5 5.13 0.33 -1.01
CA TYR A 5 5.05 0.83 -2.38
C TYR A 5 6.40 0.81 -3.10
N ALA A 6 7.49 1.18 -2.42
CA ALA A 6 8.83 1.08 -2.97
C ALA A 6 9.19 -0.38 -3.33
N ALA A 7 8.90 -1.34 -2.45
CA ALA A 7 9.11 -2.76 -2.72
C ALA A 7 8.28 -3.26 -3.92
N LEU A 8 7.02 -2.84 -4.03
CA LEU A 8 6.17 -3.19 -5.18
C LEU A 8 6.68 -2.58 -6.50
N ILE A 9 7.18 -1.35 -6.47
CA ILE A 9 7.79 -0.71 -7.65
C ILE A 9 9.03 -1.47 -8.10
N LEU A 10 9.89 -1.87 -7.16
CA LEU A 10 11.07 -2.67 -7.46
C LEU A 10 10.69 -4.04 -8.04
N ASN A 11 9.68 -4.70 -7.46
CA ASN A 11 9.15 -5.96 -7.95
C ASN A 11 8.63 -5.86 -9.41
N GLU A 12 7.79 -4.86 -9.68
CA GLU A 12 7.23 -4.63 -11.02
C GLU A 12 8.30 -4.23 -12.05
N SER A 13 9.45 -3.71 -11.59
CA SER A 13 10.57 -3.32 -12.43
C SER A 13 11.63 -4.41 -12.60
N ASP A 14 11.39 -5.63 -12.09
CA ASP A 14 12.34 -6.74 -12.06
C ASP A 14 13.68 -6.38 -11.38
N GLU A 15 13.67 -5.42 -10.45
CA GLU A 15 14.85 -5.00 -9.68
C GLU A 15 14.91 -5.72 -8.33
N GLU A 16 16.12 -5.95 -7.83
CA GLU A 16 16.31 -6.65 -6.56
C GLU A 16 15.79 -5.80 -5.37
N ILE A 17 15.01 -6.42 -4.48
CA ILE A 17 14.51 -5.77 -3.27
C ILE A 17 15.56 -5.89 -2.17
N ASN A 18 16.48 -4.92 -2.13
CA ASN A 18 17.52 -4.81 -1.10
C ASN A 18 17.52 -3.41 -0.46
N GLU A 19 18.27 -3.22 0.63
CA GLU A 19 18.29 -1.95 1.38
C GLU A 19 18.70 -0.75 0.52
N GLU A 20 19.65 -0.93 -0.39
CA GLU A 20 20.16 0.13 -1.26
C GLU A 20 19.09 0.59 -2.25
N ASN A 21 18.46 -0.35 -2.96
CA ASN A 21 17.42 -0.07 -3.93
C ASN A 21 16.18 0.56 -3.28
N LEU A 22 15.78 0.06 -2.11
CA LEU A 22 14.66 0.63 -1.35
C LEU A 22 14.95 2.07 -0.92
N THR A 23 16.16 2.33 -0.41
CA THR A 23 16.59 3.66 0.00
C THR A 23 16.61 4.61 -1.19
N ASN A 24 17.14 4.19 -2.33
CA ASN A 24 17.21 5.01 -3.54
C ASN A 24 15.81 5.44 -4.04
N VAL A 25 14.83 4.53 -4.03
CA VAL A 25 13.46 4.83 -4.45
C VAL A 25 12.79 5.80 -3.47
N LEU A 26 12.94 5.56 -2.17
CA LEU A 26 12.35 6.41 -1.13
C LEU A 26 12.98 7.81 -1.10
N ASP A 27 14.30 7.91 -1.23
CA ASP A 27 15.03 9.19 -1.32
C ASP A 27 14.60 9.97 -2.57
N ALA A 28 14.43 9.29 -3.70
CA ALA A 28 13.93 9.91 -4.93
C ALA A 28 12.50 10.47 -4.77
N ALA A 29 11.70 9.84 -3.90
CA ALA A 29 10.37 10.32 -3.52
C ALA A 29 10.40 11.39 -2.41
N GLY A 30 11.58 11.76 -1.89
CA GLY A 30 11.74 12.75 -0.82
C GLY A 30 11.32 12.25 0.57
N VAL A 31 11.33 10.93 0.78
CA VAL A 31 11.00 10.30 2.06
C VAL A 31 12.27 10.17 2.91
N ASP A 32 12.20 10.55 4.19
CA ASP A 32 13.28 10.29 5.14
C ASP A 32 13.35 8.79 5.47
N VAL A 33 14.41 8.11 5.03
CA VAL A 33 14.57 6.66 5.18
C VAL A 33 15.08 6.28 6.57
N GLU A 34 14.39 5.34 7.20
CA GLU A 34 14.76 4.67 8.44
C GLU A 34 15.37 3.30 8.12
N GLU A 35 16.69 3.19 8.26
CA GLU A 35 17.45 1.98 7.91
C GLU A 35 16.92 0.71 8.60
N SER A 36 16.45 0.81 9.84
CA SER A 36 15.86 -0.31 10.57
C SER A 36 14.58 -0.84 9.93
N ARG A 37 13.77 0.04 9.31
CA ARG A 37 12.52 -0.32 8.64
C ARG A 37 12.78 -0.94 7.27
N ALA A 38 13.75 -0.38 6.53
CA ALA A 38 14.22 -0.98 5.28
C ALA A 38 14.72 -2.42 5.52
N LYS A 39 15.58 -2.63 6.52
CA LYS A 39 16.06 -3.96 6.92
C LYS A 39 14.95 -4.92 7.31
N ALA A 40 14.01 -4.46 8.14
CA ALA A 40 12.90 -5.29 8.57
C ALA A 40 12.02 -5.71 7.39
N LEU A 41 11.80 -4.82 6.43
CA LEU A 41 11.01 -5.13 5.23
C LEU A 41 11.74 -6.12 4.33
N VAL A 42 13.02 -5.89 4.04
CA VAL A 42 13.83 -6.81 3.21
C VAL A 42 13.81 -8.21 3.84
N ALA A 43 14.09 -8.32 5.14
CA ALA A 43 14.06 -9.59 5.86
C ALA A 43 12.67 -10.26 5.85
N ALA A 44 11.59 -9.48 5.90
CA ALA A 44 10.23 -10.01 5.83
C ALA A 44 9.85 -10.53 4.43
N LEU A 45 10.56 -10.09 3.38
CA LEU A 45 10.30 -10.46 1.99
C LEU A 45 11.25 -11.55 1.46
N GLU A 46 12.29 -11.95 2.19
CA GLU A 46 13.30 -12.93 1.74
C GLU A 46 12.70 -14.27 1.28
N ASP A 47 11.64 -14.73 1.95
CA ASP A 47 10.96 -16.00 1.66
C ASP A 47 9.55 -15.81 1.08
N VAL A 48 9.24 -14.63 0.53
CA VAL A 48 7.91 -14.29 0.01
C VAL A 48 7.91 -14.24 -1.51
N GLU A 49 7.02 -15.03 -2.15
CA GLU A 49 6.68 -14.88 -3.56
C GLU A 49 5.65 -13.75 -3.72
N ILE A 50 6.11 -12.57 -4.16
CA ILE A 50 5.31 -11.34 -4.14
C ILE A 50 4.13 -11.40 -5.10
N GLU A 51 4.32 -11.96 -6.30
CA GLU A 51 3.24 -12.12 -7.29
C GLU A 51 2.12 -12.99 -6.74
N GLU A 52 2.46 -14.12 -6.12
CA GLU A 52 1.47 -15.02 -5.52
C GLU A 52 0.72 -14.30 -4.38
N ALA A 53 1.44 -13.57 -3.53
CA ALA A 53 0.82 -12.82 -2.44
C ALA A 53 -0.15 -11.74 -2.95
N ILE A 54 0.17 -11.06 -4.05
CA ILE A 54 -0.73 -10.07 -4.68
C ILE A 54 -1.95 -10.76 -5.29
N GLU A 55 -1.79 -11.88 -5.99
CA GLU A 55 -2.90 -12.64 -6.57
C GLU A 55 -3.86 -13.14 -5.47
N GLN A 56 -3.32 -13.68 -4.38
CA GLN A 56 -4.12 -14.10 -3.23
C GLN A 56 -4.83 -12.92 -2.57
N GLY A 57 -4.16 -11.77 -2.44
CA GLY A 57 -4.73 -10.56 -1.84
C GLY A 57 -5.82 -9.90 -2.70
N THR A 58 -5.73 -10.00 -4.02
CA THR A 58 -6.73 -9.46 -4.96
C THR A 58 -7.91 -10.40 -5.22
N ALA A 59 -7.72 -11.70 -4.97
CA ALA A 59 -8.79 -12.71 -5.06
C ALA A 59 -9.80 -12.64 -3.91
N VAL A 60 -9.50 -11.90 -2.83
CA VAL A 60 -10.47 -11.61 -1.77
C VAL A 60 -11.42 -10.52 -2.29
N PRO A 61 -12.72 -10.82 -2.50
CA PRO A 61 -13.66 -9.80 -2.94
C PRO A 61 -13.65 -8.65 -1.94
N ALA A 62 -13.47 -7.41 -2.43
CA ALA A 62 -13.39 -6.17 -1.65
C ALA A 62 -14.64 -5.84 -0.79
N GLY A 63 -15.57 -6.79 -0.64
CA GLY A 63 -16.69 -6.74 0.29
C GLY A 63 -16.47 -7.77 1.40
N GLY A 64 -15.61 -7.43 2.35
CA GLY A 64 -15.34 -8.26 3.52
C GLY A 64 -14.59 -7.45 4.55
N ALA A 65 -15.30 -6.52 5.22
CA ALA A 65 -14.85 -6.03 6.51
C ALA A 65 -14.66 -7.23 7.44
N GLY A 66 -13.46 -7.41 7.98
CA GLY A 66 -13.18 -8.48 8.94
C GLY A 66 -11.74 -8.96 8.96
N GLY A 67 -10.88 -8.20 9.64
CA GLY A 67 -9.80 -8.70 10.52
C GLY A 67 -8.72 -9.64 9.97
N GLY A 68 -7.45 -9.18 10.07
CA GLY A 68 -6.32 -10.04 10.38
C GLY A 68 -5.35 -10.35 9.23
N ALA A 69 -4.14 -9.79 9.32
CA ALA A 69 -2.96 -10.13 8.55
C ALA A 69 -2.44 -11.57 8.89
N PRO A 70 -1.47 -12.13 8.14
CA PRO A 70 -1.56 -13.47 7.54
C PRO A 70 -1.03 -14.60 8.43
N ALA A 71 -1.62 -15.79 8.30
CA ALA A 71 -1.07 -17.03 8.84
C ALA A 71 -0.68 -17.96 7.69
N GLY A 72 0.64 -18.16 7.52
CA GLY A 72 1.17 -19.26 6.74
C GLY A 72 0.92 -20.61 7.43
N GLY A 73 1.07 -21.68 6.65
CA GLY A 73 1.15 -23.05 7.14
C GLY A 73 -0.06 -23.92 6.80
N ALA A 74 0.20 -24.91 5.94
CA ALA A 74 -0.66 -26.07 5.72
C ALA A 74 -1.07 -26.74 7.05
N ASP A 75 -2.36 -27.03 7.22
CA ASP A 75 -2.92 -28.37 7.39
C ASP A 75 -4.45 -28.27 7.47
N ALA A 76 -5.11 -29.39 7.23
CA ALA A 76 -6.55 -29.53 7.22
C ALA A 76 -7.17 -29.45 8.64
N ASP A 77 -8.50 -29.39 8.65
CA ASP A 77 -9.42 -29.92 9.67
C ASP A 77 -10.18 -28.89 10.52
N THR A 78 -11.49 -28.91 10.27
CA THR A 78 -12.59 -28.84 11.26
C THR A 78 -13.25 -27.50 11.59
N GLU A 79 -14.56 -27.52 11.31
CA GLU A 79 -15.63 -26.63 11.75
C GLU A 79 -15.67 -26.44 13.27
N GLU A 80 -15.79 -25.20 13.78
CA GLU A 80 -16.82 -24.80 14.76
C GLU A 80 -16.72 -23.30 15.11
N THR A 81 -17.89 -22.64 15.18
CA THR A 81 -18.28 -21.50 16.06
C THR A 81 -17.56 -20.15 15.88
N GLU A 82 -18.22 -19.15 15.27
CA GLU A 82 -19.23 -18.21 15.83
C GLU A 82 -18.73 -17.27 16.95
N GLU A 83 -19.01 -15.98 16.71
CA GLU A 83 -19.03 -14.80 17.61
C GLU A 83 -17.72 -14.18 18.11
N ALA A 84 -17.36 -13.04 17.50
CA ALA A 84 -17.11 -11.78 18.20
C ALA A 84 -17.04 -10.60 17.20
N GLU A 85 -18.20 -10.19 16.68
CA GLU A 85 -18.40 -8.80 16.22
C GLU A 85 -18.76 -7.97 17.45
N GLU A 86 -18.01 -6.91 17.74
CA GLU A 86 -18.51 -5.62 18.25
C GLU A 86 -17.36 -4.60 18.28
N ALA A 87 -17.70 -3.36 17.87
CA ALA A 87 -16.97 -2.09 17.99
C ALA A 87 -16.10 -1.61 16.81
N GLU A 88 -16.75 -1.31 15.69
CA GLU A 88 -16.54 -0.01 15.01
C GLU A 88 -17.87 0.75 15.06
N ASP A 89 -17.83 2.03 15.46
CA ASP A 89 -18.38 3.20 14.75
C ASP A 89 -18.70 4.34 15.75
N GLU A 90 -17.83 5.34 15.83
CA GLU A 90 -18.22 6.71 16.15
C GLU A 90 -17.53 7.62 15.13
N ALA A 91 -18.15 7.72 13.96
CA ALA A 91 -18.04 8.87 13.07
C ALA A 91 -18.79 10.08 13.67
N GLU A 92 -18.12 11.23 13.79
CA GLU A 92 -18.70 12.58 13.57
C GLU A 92 -17.52 13.51 13.18
N GLU A 93 -17.44 13.93 11.92
CA GLU A 93 -17.98 15.20 11.41
C GLU A 93 -17.27 16.42 12.02
N ALA A 94 -16.41 17.07 11.23
CA ALA A 94 -16.20 18.51 11.31
C ALA A 94 -15.47 19.10 10.08
N GLU A 95 -16.26 19.54 9.11
CA GLU A 95 -16.27 20.93 8.62
C GLU A 95 -15.22 21.36 7.57
N ASP A 96 -15.68 21.23 6.33
CA ASP A 96 -15.48 22.15 5.20
C ASP A 96 -15.92 23.59 5.56
N ALA A 97 -15.01 24.58 5.47
CA ALA A 97 -15.27 25.95 5.02
C ALA A 97 -14.05 26.88 5.19
N GLY A 98 -13.60 27.48 4.08
CA GLY A 98 -12.77 28.70 4.03
C GLY A 98 -11.58 28.53 3.10
N ASP A 99 -11.69 28.93 1.84
CA ASP A 99 -11.41 30.29 1.34
C ASP A 99 -10.04 30.25 0.63
N ASP A 100 -10.06 30.27 -0.70
CA ASP A 100 -9.19 31.15 -1.48
C ASP A 100 -9.57 31.01 -2.97
N GLU A 101 -10.16 32.10 -3.45
CA GLU A 101 -10.36 32.43 -4.85
C GLU A 101 -8.98 32.63 -5.50
N ASP A 102 -8.60 31.80 -6.47
CA ASP A 102 -7.57 32.19 -7.44
C ASP A 102 -7.95 31.67 -8.84
N GLU A 103 -8.56 32.60 -9.58
CA GLU A 103 -8.69 32.59 -11.03
C GLU A 103 -7.28 32.67 -11.65
N ASP A 104 -6.70 31.54 -12.05
CA ASP A 104 -5.60 31.55 -13.04
C ASP A 104 -5.95 30.69 -14.25
N ALA A 105 -6.38 31.43 -15.26
CA ALA A 105 -6.66 30.99 -16.60
C ALA A 105 -5.35 30.71 -17.34
N ASP A 106 -4.92 29.45 -17.42
CA ASP A 106 -3.85 29.02 -18.34
C ASP A 106 -4.23 27.70 -19.03
N GLY A 107 -5.40 27.70 -19.66
CA GLY A 107 -5.90 26.63 -20.53
C GLY A 107 -5.35 26.68 -21.97
N GLU A 108 -4.14 27.18 -22.20
CA GLU A 108 -3.57 27.35 -23.55
C GLU A 108 -2.35 26.45 -23.85
N GLY A 109 -2.15 25.38 -23.06
CA GLY A 109 -0.94 24.54 -23.16
C GLY A 109 -1.03 23.21 -23.90
N LEU A 110 -2.23 22.66 -24.13
CA LEU A 110 -2.36 21.27 -24.65
C LEU A 110 -2.81 21.19 -26.12
N GLY A 111 -3.54 22.19 -26.63
CA GLY A 111 -4.01 22.22 -28.02
C GLY A 111 -2.87 22.43 -29.05
N ALA A 112 -1.79 23.11 -28.66
CA ALA A 112 -0.61 23.29 -29.52
C ALA A 112 0.26 22.03 -29.65
N LEU A 113 0.08 21.04 -28.76
CA LEU A 113 0.82 19.78 -28.84
C LEU A 113 0.14 18.76 -29.78
N PHE A 114 -1.16 18.95 -30.10
CA PHE A 114 -1.93 17.96 -30.86
C PHE A 114 -2.79 18.46 -32.02
N GLY A 115 -2.99 19.77 -32.23
CA GLY A 115 -3.60 20.30 -33.47
C GLY A 115 -5.05 19.94 -33.72
#